data_AF-A0A7Y5AH90-F1
#
_entry.id   AF-A0A7Y5AH90-F1
#
_cell.length_a   1.000
_cell.length_b   1.000
_cell.length_c   1.000
_cell.angle_alpha   90.00
_cell.angle_beta   90.00
_cell.angle_gamma   90.00
#
_symmetry.space_group_name_H-M   'P 1'
#
loop_
_entity.id
_entity.type
_entity.pdbx_description
1 polymer ?
#
loop_
_entity_poly.entity_id
_entity_poly.type
_entity_poly.pdbx_seq_one_letter_code
_entity_poly.pdbx_strand_id
1 'polypeptide(L)'
;MLHSHLTTLNAVSLILNVFQADGCEASALLAGSGIGPADLGHADARITTQQELQVCANAVARREDIGLELGRRMHVSCYGMLGYALLSSATLGDALRLALQYPALLGTVFKLRLLDDGQRVWLSASDYHDSA
;
A
#
# COMPACT_ATOMS: atom_id res chain seq x y z
N MET A 1 -5.92 21.57 7.65
CA MET A 1 -7.11 20.83 7.18
C MET A 1 -6.61 19.46 6.76
N LEU A 2 -6.89 18.42 7.55
CA LEU A 2 -6.47 17.05 7.23
C LEU A 2 -7.34 16.55 6.07
N HIS A 3 -6.77 16.45 4.88
CA HIS A 3 -7.41 15.72 3.80
C HIS A 3 -7.20 14.24 4.11
N SER A 4 -8.23 13.55 4.59
CA SER A 4 -8.23 12.10 4.68
C SER A 4 -8.04 11.55 3.27
N HIS A 5 -6.84 11.09 2.94
CA HIS A 5 -6.56 10.47 1.65
C HIS A 5 -7.36 9.18 1.58
N LEU A 6 -8.27 9.11 0.61
CA LEU A 6 -9.08 7.92 0.36
C LEU A 6 -8.32 6.99 -0.60
N THR A 7 -8.25 5.73 -0.23
CA THR A 7 -7.70 4.63 -1.04
C THR A 7 -8.77 3.55 -1.28
N THR A 8 -8.41 2.53 -2.04
CA THR A 8 -9.26 1.36 -2.32
C THR A 8 -9.00 0.25 -1.30
N LEU A 9 -9.83 -0.80 -1.31
CA LEU A 9 -9.63 -1.99 -0.47
C LEU A 9 -8.54 -2.95 -0.97
N ASN A 10 -7.72 -2.57 -1.97
CA ASN A 10 -6.82 -3.53 -2.62
C ASN A 10 -5.76 -4.12 -1.66
N ALA A 11 -5.07 -3.31 -0.85
CA ALA A 11 -4.09 -3.84 0.09
C ALA A 11 -4.75 -4.64 1.21
N VAL A 12 -5.88 -4.15 1.74
CA VAL A 12 -6.70 -4.86 2.74
C VAL A 12 -7.12 -6.23 2.23
N SER A 13 -7.65 -6.32 1.01
CA SER A 13 -8.07 -7.57 0.39
C SER A 13 -6.90 -8.54 0.22
N LEU A 14 -5.73 -8.02 -0.18
CA LEU A 14 -4.52 -8.82 -0.30
C LEU A 14 -4.06 -9.38 1.05
N ILE A 15 -4.10 -8.58 2.11
CA ILE A 15 -3.79 -9.00 3.48
C ILE A 15 -4.73 -10.13 3.90
N LEU A 16 -6.04 -9.94 3.77
CA LEU A 16 -7.03 -10.96 4.13
C LEU A 16 -6.79 -12.27 3.36
N ASN A 17 -6.54 -12.19 2.06
CA ASN A 17 -6.27 -13.37 1.22
C ASN A 17 -4.99 -14.10 1.61
N VAL A 18 -3.93 -13.40 2.02
CA VAL A 18 -2.69 -14.03 2.46
C VAL A 18 -2.91 -14.79 3.77
N PHE A 19 -3.60 -14.20 4.73
CA PHE A 19 -3.87 -14.83 6.02
C PHE A 19 -5.01 -15.87 6.00
N GLN A 20 -5.81 -15.90 4.94
CA GLN A 20 -6.85 -16.92 4.77
C GLN A 20 -6.24 -18.33 4.74
N ALA A 21 -5.06 -18.49 4.12
CA ALA A 21 -4.33 -19.75 4.08
C ALA A 21 -3.88 -20.22 5.48
N ASP A 22 -3.68 -19.28 6.41
CA ASP A 22 -3.25 -19.54 7.78
C ASP A 22 -4.44 -19.73 8.75
N GLY A 23 -5.68 -19.74 8.23
CA GLY A 23 -6.90 -19.87 9.02
C GLY A 23 -7.22 -18.67 9.89
N CYS A 24 -6.66 -17.49 9.59
CA CYS A 24 -6.94 -16.28 10.36
C CYS A 24 -8.31 -15.71 10.00
N GLU A 25 -9.11 -15.42 11.03
CA GLU A 25 -10.40 -14.76 10.88
C GLU A 25 -10.22 -13.32 10.36
N ALA A 26 -10.95 -12.96 9.30
CA ALA A 26 -10.89 -11.61 8.72
C ALA A 26 -11.26 -10.52 9.74
N SER A 27 -12.20 -10.80 10.65
CA SER A 27 -12.59 -9.90 11.73
C SER A 27 -11.42 -9.50 12.63
N ALA A 28 -10.46 -10.41 12.83
CA ALA A 28 -9.31 -10.19 13.68
C ALA A 28 -8.26 -9.26 13.00
N LEU A 29 -8.22 -9.27 11.66
CA LEU A 29 -7.39 -8.37 10.86
C LEU A 29 -8.04 -7.00 10.67
N LEU A 30 -9.37 -6.94 10.62
CA LEU A 30 -10.15 -5.69 10.51
C LEU A 30 -10.44 -5.01 11.85
N ALA A 31 -10.05 -5.62 12.98
CA ALA A 31 -10.34 -5.09 14.30
C ALA A 31 -9.81 -3.64 14.46
N GLY A 32 -10.70 -2.72 14.84
CA GLY A 32 -10.35 -1.32 15.06
C GLY A 32 -10.11 -0.49 13.80
N SER A 33 -10.17 -1.06 12.59
CA SER A 33 -10.00 -0.30 11.34
C SER A 33 -11.25 0.45 10.90
N GLY A 34 -12.41 0.13 11.48
CA GLY A 34 -13.70 0.66 11.03
C GLY A 34 -14.15 0.15 9.66
N ILE A 35 -13.46 -0.84 9.08
CA ILE A 35 -13.86 -1.53 7.86
C ILE A 35 -14.73 -2.73 8.25
N GLY A 36 -15.96 -2.74 7.75
CA GLY A 36 -16.91 -3.83 7.97
C GLY A 36 -16.84 -4.91 6.88
N PRO A 37 -17.37 -6.12 7.14
CA PRO A 37 -17.47 -7.18 6.13
C PRO A 37 -18.27 -6.76 4.88
N ALA A 38 -19.26 -5.88 5.04
CA ALA A 38 -20.05 -5.37 3.93
C ALA A 38 -19.20 -4.54 2.96
N ASP A 39 -18.18 -3.83 3.44
CA ASP A 39 -17.32 -2.99 2.59
C ASP A 39 -16.48 -3.82 1.63
N LEU A 40 -16.04 -5.02 2.07
CA LEU A 40 -15.22 -5.94 1.27
C LEU A 40 -15.90 -6.42 -0.02
N GLY A 41 -17.23 -6.45 -0.06
CA GLY A 41 -18.00 -6.86 -1.23
C GLY A 41 -18.14 -5.77 -2.31
N HIS A 42 -17.74 -4.53 -2.01
CA HIS A 42 -17.95 -3.39 -2.89
C HIS A 42 -16.64 -2.97 -3.55
N ALA A 43 -16.51 -3.23 -4.85
CA ALA A 43 -15.31 -2.90 -5.63
C ALA A 43 -14.94 -1.41 -5.60
N ASP A 44 -15.93 -0.52 -5.41
CA ASP A 44 -15.75 0.93 -5.36
C ASP A 44 -15.59 1.49 -3.94
N ALA A 45 -15.56 0.64 -2.92
CA ALA A 45 -15.40 1.09 -1.53
C ALA A 45 -14.13 1.90 -1.36
N ARG A 46 -14.28 3.05 -0.69
CA ARG A 46 -13.20 3.96 -0.35
C ARG A 46 -12.98 3.94 1.15
N ILE A 47 -11.74 3.70 1.53
CA ILE A 47 -11.29 3.71 2.93
C ILE A 47 -10.25 4.80 3.12
N THR A 48 -10.08 5.28 4.35
CA THR A 48 -8.97 6.20 4.64
C THR A 48 -7.65 5.44 4.74
N THR A 49 -6.54 6.13 4.49
CA THR A 49 -5.19 5.57 4.71
C THR A 49 -5.01 5.04 6.14
N GLN A 50 -5.58 5.72 7.15
CA GLN A 50 -5.53 5.27 8.55
C GLN A 50 -6.23 3.92 8.75
N GLN A 51 -7.35 3.68 8.07
CA GLN A 51 -8.04 2.39 8.14
C GLN A 51 -7.19 1.27 7.54
N GLU A 52 -6.54 1.52 6.40
CA GLU A 52 -5.60 0.58 5.76
C GLU A 52 -4.39 0.30 6.67
N LEU A 53 -3.78 1.34 7.24
CA LEU A 53 -2.65 1.22 8.17
C LEU A 53 -3.01 0.42 9.43
N GLN A 54 -4.23 0.58 9.95
CA GLN A 54 -4.69 -0.23 11.08
C GLN A 54 -4.77 -1.72 10.73
N VAL A 55 -5.22 -2.07 9.53
CA VAL A 55 -5.20 -3.46 9.04
C VAL A 55 -3.77 -3.97 8.88
N CYS A 56 -2.86 -3.14 8.33
CA CYS A 56 -1.44 -3.46 8.24
C CYS A 56 -0.81 -3.71 9.63
N ALA A 57 -1.13 -2.87 10.62
CA ALA A 57 -0.64 -3.03 11.99
C ALA A 57 -1.13 -4.36 12.61
N ASN A 58 -2.41 -4.69 12.41
CA ASN A 58 -2.98 -5.96 12.87
C ASN A 58 -2.33 -7.18 12.20
N ALA A 59 -1.97 -7.07 10.92
CA ALA A 59 -1.25 -8.11 10.18
C ALA A 59 0.18 -8.29 10.69
N VAL A 60 0.93 -7.20 10.84
CA VAL A 60 2.32 -7.22 11.33
C VAL A 60 2.41 -7.79 12.75
N ALA A 61 1.45 -7.46 13.62
CA ALA A 61 1.38 -8.02 14.97
C ALA A 61 1.22 -9.55 15.02
N ARG A 62 0.79 -10.17 13.91
CA ARG A 62 0.65 -11.63 13.79
C ARG A 62 1.83 -12.27 13.07
N ARG A 63 2.38 -11.57 12.08
CA ARG A 63 3.52 -12.02 11.29
C ARG A 63 4.35 -10.82 10.86
N GLU A 64 5.48 -10.62 11.52
CA GLU A 64 6.31 -9.41 11.36
C GLU A 64 6.83 -9.23 9.92
N ASP A 65 7.13 -10.34 9.23
CA ASP A 65 7.68 -10.35 7.87
C ASP A 65 6.62 -10.40 6.76
N ILE A 66 5.32 -10.28 7.12
CA ILE A 66 4.19 -10.32 6.18
C ILE A 66 4.36 -9.39 4.98
N GLY A 67 4.96 -8.22 5.19
CA GLY A 67 5.18 -7.21 4.15
C GLY A 67 6.00 -7.74 2.96
N LEU A 68 6.93 -8.67 3.19
CA LEU A 68 7.74 -9.27 2.12
C LEU A 68 6.89 -10.17 1.21
N GLU A 69 5.97 -10.95 1.80
CA GLU A 69 5.06 -11.78 1.03
C GLU A 69 4.00 -10.95 0.30
N LEU A 70 3.42 -9.96 0.98
CA LEU A 70 2.46 -9.04 0.37
C LEU A 70 3.07 -8.29 -0.82
N GLY A 71 4.28 -7.76 -0.66
CA GLY A 71 4.99 -7.04 -1.71
C GLY A 71 5.22 -7.90 -2.96
N ARG A 72 5.50 -9.21 -2.80
CA ARG A 72 5.65 -10.15 -3.92
C ARG A 72 4.34 -10.43 -4.67
N ARG A 73 3.21 -10.34 -3.98
CA ARG A 73 1.88 -10.57 -4.57
C ARG A 73 1.23 -9.28 -5.10
N MET A 74 1.75 -8.12 -4.73
CA MET A 74 1.21 -6.83 -5.16
C MET A 74 1.56 -6.57 -6.63
N HIS A 75 0.54 -6.26 -7.44
CA HIS A 75 0.72 -5.92 -8.83
C HIS A 75 0.76 -4.39 -9.01
N VAL A 76 1.68 -3.88 -9.83
CA VAL A 76 1.86 -2.44 -10.08
C VAL A 76 0.57 -1.77 -10.59
N SER A 77 -0.33 -2.51 -11.22
CA SER A 77 -1.63 -1.97 -11.66
C SER A 77 -2.56 -1.54 -10.53
N CYS A 78 -2.26 -1.88 -9.27
CA CYS A 78 -3.05 -1.41 -8.11
C CYS A 78 -3.04 0.12 -7.98
N TYR A 79 -2.02 0.79 -8.51
CA TYR A 79 -1.93 2.24 -8.60
C TYR A 79 -2.78 2.84 -9.73
N GLY A 80 -3.66 2.05 -10.35
CA GLY A 80 -4.56 2.49 -11.41
C GLY A 80 -3.80 3.05 -12.62
N MET A 81 -4.20 4.24 -13.08
CA MET A 81 -3.59 4.90 -14.23
C MET A 81 -2.10 5.20 -14.04
N LEU A 82 -1.68 5.54 -12.81
CA LEU A 82 -0.25 5.67 -12.50
C LEU A 82 0.45 4.34 -12.76
N GLY A 83 -0.10 3.24 -12.24
CA GLY A 83 0.45 1.89 -12.45
C GLY A 83 0.67 1.54 -13.92
N TYR A 84 -0.29 1.87 -14.80
CA TYR A 84 -0.14 1.68 -16.25
C TYR A 84 0.95 2.56 -16.85
N ALA A 85 1.08 3.81 -16.41
CA ALA A 85 2.14 4.70 -16.87
C ALA A 85 3.54 4.20 -16.41
N LEU A 86 3.65 3.67 -15.20
CA LEU A 86 4.86 3.02 -14.70
C LEU A 86 5.25 1.82 -15.57
N LEU A 87 4.29 0.92 -15.86
CA LEU A 87 4.51 -0.25 -16.70
C LEU A 87 4.86 0.09 -18.16
N SER A 88 4.42 1.26 -18.64
CA SER A 88 4.68 1.73 -20.00
C SER A 88 5.96 2.58 -20.12
N SER A 89 6.67 2.81 -19.01
CA SER A 89 7.91 3.59 -19.00
C SER A 89 9.05 2.83 -19.69
N ALA A 90 9.95 3.56 -20.35
CA ALA A 90 11.03 2.95 -21.13
C ALA A 90 12.04 2.17 -20.27
N THR A 91 12.25 2.61 -19.03
CA THR A 91 13.15 1.95 -18.06
C THR A 91 12.56 1.95 -16.65
N LEU A 92 13.08 1.08 -15.78
CA LEU A 92 12.75 1.10 -14.35
C LEU A 92 13.09 2.47 -13.72
N GLY A 93 14.18 3.11 -14.15
CA GLY A 93 14.57 4.43 -13.68
C GLY A 93 13.53 5.51 -14.03
N ASP A 94 13.00 5.47 -15.26
CA ASP A 94 11.94 6.38 -15.69
C ASP A 94 10.65 6.13 -14.90
N ALA A 95 10.28 4.87 -14.69
CA ALA A 95 9.14 4.49 -13.87
C ALA A 95 9.29 5.03 -12.43
N LEU A 96 10.43 4.82 -11.78
CA LEU A 96 10.66 5.31 -10.41
C LEU A 96 10.63 6.84 -10.34
N ARG A 97 11.24 7.54 -11.31
CA ARG A 97 11.17 9.02 -11.38
C ARG A 97 9.74 9.51 -11.60
N LEU A 98 8.93 8.81 -12.38
CA LEU A 98 7.52 9.12 -12.58
C LEU A 98 6.71 8.88 -11.30
N ALA A 99 6.91 7.75 -10.63
CA ALA A 99 6.27 7.41 -9.37
C ALA A 99 6.48 8.52 -8.32
N LEU A 100 7.72 9.00 -8.18
CA LEU A 100 8.10 10.03 -7.21
C LEU A 100 7.54 11.43 -7.52
N GLN A 101 7.09 11.69 -8.76
CA GLN A 101 6.39 12.93 -9.10
C GLN A 101 4.94 12.96 -8.59
N TYR A 102 4.37 11.78 -8.28
CA TYR A 102 2.96 11.64 -7.86
C TYR A 102 2.80 10.85 -6.56
N PRO A 103 3.40 11.31 -5.42
CA PRO A 103 3.35 10.57 -4.15
C PRO A 103 1.93 10.34 -3.63
N ALA A 104 1.00 11.26 -3.90
CA ALA A 104 -0.40 11.09 -3.54
C ALA A 104 -1.09 9.91 -4.26
N LEU A 105 -0.68 9.62 -5.50
CA LEU A 105 -1.21 8.49 -6.28
C LEU A 105 -0.56 7.16 -5.88
N LEU A 106 0.67 7.20 -5.36
CA LEU A 106 1.29 6.03 -4.73
C LEU A 106 0.65 5.67 -3.39
N GLY A 107 -0.07 6.60 -2.75
CA GLY A 107 -0.62 6.40 -1.41
C GLY A 107 0.48 6.16 -0.36
N THR A 108 1.69 6.68 -0.58
CA THR A 108 2.82 6.44 0.32
C THR A 108 2.68 7.25 1.61
N VAL A 109 2.98 6.59 2.73
CA VAL A 109 3.09 7.19 4.08
C VAL A 109 4.55 7.51 4.45
N PHE A 110 5.45 7.30 3.50
CA PHE A 110 6.87 7.63 3.59
C PHE A 110 7.19 8.75 2.60
N LYS A 111 8.18 9.56 2.97
CA LYS A 111 8.90 10.40 2.01
C LYS A 111 9.86 9.53 1.20
N LEU A 112 9.50 9.30 -0.06
CA LEU A 112 10.31 8.52 -0.99
C LEU A 112 11.31 9.42 -1.75
N ARG A 113 12.53 8.94 -1.95
CA ARG A 113 13.57 9.60 -2.75
C ARG A 113 14.37 8.59 -3.57
N LEU A 114 14.80 9.01 -4.75
CA LEU A 114 15.79 8.29 -5.54
C LEU A 114 17.15 8.96 -5.32
N LEU A 115 18.10 8.22 -4.75
CA LEU A 115 19.47 8.67 -4.52
C LEU A 115 20.38 7.99 -5.53
N ASP A 116 21.18 8.79 -6.25
CA ASP A 116 22.08 8.30 -7.29
C ASP A 116 23.51 8.70 -6.89
N ASP A 117 24.38 7.70 -6.73
CA ASP A 117 25.81 7.90 -6.41
C ASP A 117 26.72 7.73 -7.65
N GLY A 118 26.15 7.58 -8.84
CA GLY A 118 26.85 7.36 -10.11
C GLY A 118 27.21 5.90 -10.40
N GLN A 119 27.15 5.02 -9.39
CA GLN A 119 27.36 3.56 -9.53
C GLN A 119 26.06 2.79 -9.28
N ARG A 120 25.24 3.29 -8.36
CA ARG A 120 24.02 2.66 -7.88
C ARG A 120 22.95 3.72 -7.67
N VAL A 121 21.72 3.24 -7.81
CA VAL A 121 20.51 4.00 -7.52
C VAL A 121 19.80 3.34 -6.35
N TRP A 122 19.49 4.13 -5.33
CA TRP A 122 18.83 3.70 -4.11
C TRP A 122 17.45 4.33 -4.03
N LEU A 123 16.42 3.51 -3.84
CA LEU A 123 15.11 4.00 -3.41
C LEU A 123 15.12 4.09 -1.88
N SER A 124 15.06 5.30 -1.36
CA SER A 124 15.03 5.58 0.07
C SER A 124 13.60 5.93 0.50
N ALA A 125 13.13 5.29 1.56
CA ALA A 125 11.93 5.66 2.29
C ALA A 125 12.35 6.23 3.65
N SER A 126 11.97 7.48 3.93
CA SER A 126 12.22 8.14 5.23
C SER A 126 10.94 8.80 5.74
N ASP A 127 11.00 9.34 6.96
CA ASP A 127 9.96 10.22 7.50
C ASP A 127 8.56 9.58 7.44
N TYR A 128 8.41 8.41 8.08
CA TYR A 128 7.11 7.77 8.25
C TYR A 128 6.15 8.74 8.94
N HIS A 129 5.09 9.12 8.24
CA HIS A 129 4.04 9.97 8.78
C HIS A 129 2.73 9.18 8.81
N ASP A 130 2.37 8.69 9.99
CA ASP A 130 0.99 8.33 10.26
C ASP A 130 0.28 9.63 10.61
N SER A 131 -0.42 10.21 9.64
CA SER A 131 -1.18 11.44 9.84
C SER A 131 -2.36 11.14 10.76
N ALA A 132 -2.13 11.14 12.07
CA ALA A 132 -3.17 11.21 13.09
C ALA A 132 -3.78 12.61 13.15
#